data_AF-B9FMQ7-F1
#
_entry.id   AF-B9FMQ7-F1
#
_cell.length_a   1.000
_cell.length_b   1.000
_cell.length_c   1.000
_cell.angle_alpha   90.00
_cell.angle_beta   90.00
_cell.angle_gamma   90.00
#
_symmetry.space_group_name_H-M   'P 1'
#
loop_
_entity.id
_entity.type
_entity.pdbx_description
1 polymer ?
#
loop_
_entity_poly.entity_id
_entity_poly.type
_entity_poly.pdbx_seq_one_letter_code
_entity_poly.pdbx_strand_id
1 'polypeptide(L)' 'MAKGSKKKKGSSATRNPAAELTDDLIVEILSRLPAKSVRRCRRVCRRWRRLISDPH' A
#
# COMPACT_ATOMS: atom_id res chain seq x y z
N MET A 1 23.56 -23.09 2.60
CA MET A 1 22.48 -22.25 3.18
C MET A 1 22.07 -21.21 2.14
N ALA A 2 20.88 -21.30 1.55
CA ALA A 2 20.38 -20.28 0.62
C ALA A 2 18.93 -19.97 0.96
N LYS A 3 18.65 -18.68 1.16
CA LYS A 3 17.46 -18.19 1.88
C LYS A 3 16.18 -18.37 1.06
N GLY A 4 15.13 -18.80 1.76
CA GLY A 4 13.83 -19.11 1.18
C GLY A 4 13.24 -17.96 0.37
N SER A 5 13.01 -18.22 -0.92
CA SER A 5 12.16 -17.42 -1.78
C SER A 5 10.73 -17.48 -1.24
N LYS A 6 10.31 -16.38 -0.59
CA LYS A 6 8.99 -16.27 0.02
C LYS A 6 7.91 -16.15 -1.07
N LYS A 7 7.42 -17.32 -1.46
CA LYS A 7 6.16 -17.60 -2.14
C LYS A 7 5.03 -16.68 -1.66
N LYS A 8 4.34 -16.04 -2.60
CA LYS A 8 2.91 -15.70 -2.50
C LYS A 8 2.25 -15.93 -3.85
N LYS A 9 1.68 -17.14 -3.96
CA LYS A 9 0.68 -17.58 -4.95
C LYS A 9 -0.65 -16.83 -4.76
N GLY A 10 -1.42 -16.72 -5.84
CA GLY A 10 -2.88 -16.50 -5.86
C GLY A 10 -3.26 -15.45 -6.91
N SER A 11 -3.58 -15.83 -8.15
CA SER A 11 -4.91 -16.25 -8.66
C SER A 11 -6.02 -15.21 -8.42
N SER A 12 -6.55 -14.70 -9.54
CA SER A 12 -7.62 -13.71 -9.70
C SER A 12 -8.83 -13.91 -8.77
N ALA A 13 -9.22 -12.85 -8.04
CA ALA A 13 -10.62 -12.48 -7.72
C ALA A 13 -10.68 -11.32 -6.69
N THR A 14 -10.06 -10.18 -7.03
CA THR A 14 -10.37 -8.80 -6.60
C THR A 14 -9.20 -7.96 -7.09
N ARG A 15 -9.29 -7.37 -8.30
CA ARG A 15 -8.36 -6.31 -8.69
C ARG A 15 -8.58 -5.19 -7.68
N ASN A 16 -7.67 -5.06 -6.71
CA ASN A 16 -7.63 -3.84 -5.93
C ASN A 16 -7.04 -2.79 -6.89
N PRO A 17 -7.82 -1.81 -7.39
CA PRO A 17 -7.28 -0.79 -8.28
C PRO A 17 -6.15 -0.01 -7.61
N ALA A 18 -6.15 0.07 -6.27
CA ALA A 18 -5.04 0.65 -5.51
C ALA A 18 -3.76 -0.21 -5.51
N ALA A 19 -3.81 -1.47 -5.98
CA ALA A 19 -2.63 -2.26 -6.26
C ALA A 19 -2.01 -1.93 -7.63
N GLU A 20 -2.77 -1.35 -8.55
CA GLU A 20 -2.30 -0.94 -9.89
C GLU A 20 -1.67 0.47 -9.88
N LEU A 21 -2.00 1.31 -8.89
CA LEU A 21 -1.35 2.62 -8.69
C LEU A 21 0.12 2.45 -8.28
N THR A 22 0.99 3.40 -8.64
CA THR A 22 2.37 3.50 -8.12
C THR A 22 2.39 4.07 -6.70
N ASP A 23 3.49 3.88 -5.97
CA ASP A 23 3.61 4.38 -4.60
C ASP A 23 3.55 5.92 -4.54
N ASP A 24 4.19 6.59 -5.50
CA ASP A 24 4.18 8.06 -5.61
C ASP A 24 2.77 8.63 -5.78
N LEU A 25 1.95 8.00 -6.64
CA LEU A 25 0.56 8.42 -6.86
C LEU A 25 -0.29 8.21 -5.60
N ILE A 26 -0.05 7.14 -4.84
CA ILE A 26 -0.73 6.91 -3.57
C ILE A 26 -0.33 7.98 -2.55
N VAL A 27 0.95 8.35 -2.49
CA VAL A 27 1.44 9.43 -1.61
C VAL A 27 0.83 10.77 -2.00
N GLU A 28 0.73 11.08 -3.29
CA GLU A 28 0.09 12.31 -3.78
C GLU A 28 -1.41 12.37 -3.43
N ILE A 29 -2.12 11.23 -3.56
CA ILE A 29 -3.52 11.14 -3.12
C ILE A 29 -3.63 11.37 -1.61
N LEU A 30 -2.74 10.76 -0.82
CA LEU A 30 -2.72 10.91 0.63
C LEU A 30 -2.36 12.33 1.07
N SER A 31 -1.46 13.03 0.37
CA SER A 31 -1.05 14.39 0.70
C SER A 31 -2.17 15.42 0.50
N ARG A 32 -3.11 15.14 -0.42
CA ARG A 32 -4.32 15.94 -0.64
C ARG A 32 -5.39 15.73 0.44
N LEU A 33 -5.26 14.70 1.28
CA LEU A 33 -6.23 14.39 2.34
C LEU A 33 -5.85 15.02 3.69
N PRO A 34 -6.84 15.42 4.51
CA PRO A 34 -6.57 15.84 5.88
C PRO A 34 -5.89 14.73 6.70
N ALA A 35 -4.97 15.09 7.61
CA ALA A 35 -4.18 14.13 8.41
C ALA A 35 -5.03 13.11 9.19
N LYS A 36 -6.23 13.50 9.65
CA LYS A 36 -7.20 12.59 10.30
C LYS A 36 -7.68 11.48 9.37
N SER A 37 -7.86 11.78 8.09
CA SER A 37 -8.26 10.82 7.06
C SER A 37 -7.10 9.91 6.66
N VAL A 38 -5.90 10.47 6.47
CA VAL A 38 -4.67 9.69 6.19
C VAL A 38 -4.43 8.63 7.26
N ARG A 39 -4.59 8.99 8.55
CA ARG A 39 -4.44 8.04 9.66
C ARG A 39 -5.39 6.84 9.56
N ARG A 40 -6.61 7.03 9.05
CA ARG A 40 -7.58 5.94 8.82
C ARG A 40 -7.16 5.09 7.62
N CYS A 41 -6.62 5.70 6.56
CA CYS A 41 -6.13 5.03 5.36
C CYS A 41 -5.01 4.00 5.62
N ARG A 42 -4.26 4.15 6.73
CA ARG A 42 -3.28 3.16 7.23
C ARG A 42 -3.88 1.75 7.45
N ARG A 43 -5.20 1.65 7.61
CA ARG A 43 -5.91 0.37 7.84
C ARG A 43 -6.37 -0.32 6.55
N VAL A 44 -6.33 0.36 5.40
CA VAL A 44 -6.83 -0.15 4.12
C VAL A 44 -6.03 -1.36 3.66
N CYS A 45 -4.70 -1.24 3.61
CA CYS A 45 -3.83 -2.38 3.31
C CYS A 45 -2.40 -2.17 3.86
N ARG A 46 -1.59 -3.23 3.83
CA ARG A 46 -0.20 -3.19 4.30
C ARG A 46 0.66 -2.21 3.50
N ARG A 47 0.36 -2.02 2.21
CA ARG A 47 1.08 -1.10 1.32
C ARG A 47 0.88 0.35 1.74
N TRP A 48 -0.36 0.78 1.88
CA TRP A 48 -0.70 2.12 2.37
C TRP A 48 -0.14 2.39 3.77
N ARG A 49 -0.15 1.38 4.64
CA ARG A 49 0.49 1.49 5.96
C ARG A 49 1.97 1.82 5.89
N ARG A 50 2.71 1.21 4.97
CA ARG A 50 4.14 1.46 4.79
C ARG A 50 4.36 2.89 4.34
N LEU A 51 3.68 3.31 3.27
CA LEU A 51 3.79 4.67 2.71
C LEU A 51 3.48 5.78 3.73
N ILE A 52 2.53 5.54 4.64
CA ILE A 52 2.18 6.51 5.70
C ILE A 52 3.19 6.52 6.86
N SER A 53 3.84 5.38 7.14
CA SER A 53 4.74 5.25 8.29
C SER A 53 6.19 5.59 7.94
N ASP A 54 6.53 5.46 6.65
CA ASP A 54 7.85 5.72 6.07
C ASP A 54 7.61 6.49 4.76
N PRO A 55 7.44 7.83 4.84
CA PRO A 55 7.44 8.66 3.66
C PRO A 55 8.87 8.74 3.11
N HIS A 56 9.07 8.39 1.85
CA HIS A 56 10.36 8.53 1.16
C HIS A 56 10.81 9.99 1.09
#